data_AF-A0A8S3B5W6-F1
#
_entry.id   AF-A0A8S3B5W6-F1
#
_cell.length_a   1.000
_cell.length_b   1.000
_cell.length_c   1.000
_cell.angle_alpha   90.00
_cell.angle_beta   90.00
_cell.angle_gamma   90.00
#
_symmetry.space_group_name_H-M   'P 1'
#
loop_
_entity.id
_entity.type
_entity.pdbx_description
1 polymer ?
#
loop_
_entity_poly.entity_id
_entity_poly.type
_entity_poly.pdbx_seq_one_letter_code
_entity_poly.pdbx_strand_id
1 'polypeptide(L)'
;VVGEKRPFRCYLDVGLARTTTGAKVFGALKGAVDGGLDIPHSTRRFPGYSQESKKFNADVHRQHIFGLHVANYMTALKEENSDLYAKQFSRFVKAGIEPTSFEALYKAAHAAIRADPSLSPKKTDAPKPKRWNKVKLARSSRKNRVQQRKTAFLKTIQAGDAE
;
A
#
# COMPACT_ATOMS: atom_id res chain seq x y z
N VAL A 1 -7.23 -17.22 33.22
CA VAL A 1 -8.47 -18.00 33.03
C VAL A 1 -8.09 -19.39 32.56
N VAL A 2 -8.36 -20.42 33.36
CA VAL A 2 -8.08 -21.82 33.00
C VAL A 2 -9.23 -22.29 32.12
N GLY A 3 -8.95 -22.63 30.85
CA GLY A 3 -9.96 -23.14 29.90
C GLY A 3 -10.21 -22.28 28.65
N GLU A 4 -9.69 -21.05 28.59
CA GLU A 4 -9.76 -20.23 27.36
C GLU A 4 -8.68 -20.64 26.34
N LYS A 5 -9.02 -20.58 25.06
CA LYS A 5 -8.06 -20.80 23.98
C LYS A 5 -6.96 -19.75 24.05
N ARG A 6 -5.71 -20.18 23.89
CA ARG A 6 -4.54 -19.29 23.84
C ARG A 6 -4.70 -18.26 22.72
N PRO A 7 -4.17 -17.03 22.90
CA PRO A 7 -4.18 -16.02 21.83
C PRO A 7 -3.47 -16.56 20.59
N PHE A 8 -3.89 -16.09 19.41
CA PHE A 8 -3.29 -16.51 18.16
C PHE A 8 -1.88 -15.92 18.06
N ARG A 9 -0.87 -16.79 18.11
CA ARG A 9 0.53 -16.40 18.00
C ARG A 9 0.94 -16.28 16.54
N CYS A 10 1.52 -15.15 16.16
CA CYS A 10 2.06 -14.92 14.83
C CYS A 10 3.37 -14.12 14.87
N TYR A 11 4.06 -14.10 13.72
CA TYR A 11 5.36 -13.46 13.57
C TYR A 11 5.29 -12.42 12.45
N LEU A 12 5.95 -11.28 12.65
CA LEU A 12 6.02 -10.24 11.63
C LEU A 12 7.06 -10.59 10.58
N ASP A 13 6.63 -10.77 9.34
CA ASP A 13 7.50 -10.76 8.17
C ASP A 13 7.58 -9.33 7.60
N VAL A 14 8.79 -8.77 7.55
CA VAL A 14 9.04 -7.43 7.02
C VAL A 14 9.42 -7.44 5.54
N GLY A 15 9.70 -8.61 4.96
CA GLY A 15 10.23 -8.74 3.61
C GLY A 15 11.47 -7.86 3.38
N LEU A 16 11.42 -7.03 2.34
CA LEU A 16 12.48 -6.08 1.99
C LEU A 16 12.32 -4.70 2.65
N ALA A 17 11.31 -4.50 3.50
CA ALA A 17 11.09 -3.23 4.16
C ALA A 17 12.22 -2.94 5.17
N ARG A 18 12.79 -1.74 5.12
CA ARG A 18 13.84 -1.33 6.06
C ARG A 18 13.26 -1.16 7.46
N THR A 19 13.84 -1.85 8.44
CA THR A 19 13.39 -1.84 9.83
C THR A 19 13.97 -0.66 10.62
N THR A 20 13.68 0.58 10.20
CA THR A 20 14.05 1.79 10.96
C THR A 20 13.04 2.07 12.07
N THR A 21 13.47 2.83 13.09
CA THR A 21 12.56 3.30 14.14
C THR A 21 11.53 4.25 13.54
N GLY A 22 10.25 4.02 13.84
CA GLY A 22 9.14 4.80 13.28
C GLY A 22 8.63 4.33 11.92
N ALA A 23 9.16 3.23 11.37
CA ALA A 23 8.64 2.69 10.12
C ALA A 23 7.18 2.22 10.24
N LYS A 24 6.36 2.49 9.21
CA LYS A 24 4.90 2.21 9.21
C LYS A 24 4.55 0.73 9.36
N VAL A 25 5.45 -0.17 8.96
CA VAL A 25 5.29 -1.62 9.17
C VAL A 25 5.10 -1.97 10.65
N PHE A 26 5.78 -1.24 11.55
CA PHE A 26 5.62 -1.42 12.99
C PHE A 26 4.34 -0.77 13.52
N GLY A 27 3.78 0.24 12.83
CA GLY A 27 2.44 0.75 13.11
C GLY A 27 1.36 -0.32 12.87
N ALA A 28 1.47 -1.06 11.77
CA ALA A 28 0.60 -2.21 11.48
C ALA A 28 0.77 -3.32 12.54
N LEU A 29 2.01 -3.63 12.93
CA LEU A 29 2.29 -4.56 14.04
C LEU A 29 1.61 -4.11 15.34
N LYS A 30 1.71 -2.83 15.72
CA LYS A 30 1.08 -2.33 16.94
C LYS A 30 -0.44 -2.45 16.87
N GLY A 31 -1.03 -2.10 15.72
CA GLY A 31 -2.46 -2.25 15.50
C GLY A 31 -2.93 -3.72 15.58
N ALA A 32 -2.14 -4.65 15.05
CA ALA A 32 -2.40 -6.09 15.15
C ALA A 32 -2.34 -6.61 16.59
N VAL A 33 -1.34 -6.16 17.36
CA VAL A 33 -1.22 -6.47 18.80
C VAL A 33 -2.40 -5.90 19.58
N ASP A 34 -2.78 -4.65 19.33
CA ASP A 34 -3.94 -4.00 19.96
C ASP A 34 -5.29 -4.61 19.53
N GLY A 35 -5.29 -5.33 18.40
CA GLY A 35 -6.40 -6.15 17.92
C GLY A 35 -6.48 -7.53 18.57
N GLY A 36 -5.51 -7.92 19.42
CA GLY A 36 -5.53 -9.17 20.19
C GLY A 36 -4.61 -10.29 19.66
N LEU A 37 -3.74 -10.01 18.69
CA LEU A 37 -2.75 -11.00 18.23
C LEU A 37 -1.53 -11.04 19.17
N ASP A 38 -1.04 -12.26 19.46
CA ASP A 38 0.20 -12.46 20.20
C ASP A 38 1.39 -12.42 19.22
N ILE A 39 2.01 -11.24 19.10
CA ILE A 39 3.19 -11.02 18.27
C ILE A 39 4.38 -10.68 19.16
N PRO A 40 5.45 -11.47 19.18
CA PRO A 40 6.65 -11.14 19.96
C PRO A 40 7.34 -9.93 19.34
N HIS A 41 7.47 -8.84 20.10
CA HIS A 41 8.09 -7.59 19.64
C HIS A 41 8.70 -6.78 20.80
N SER A 42 9.47 -5.75 20.46
CA SER A 42 10.01 -4.75 21.39
C SER A 42 9.58 -3.35 20.96
N THR A 43 9.47 -2.43 21.91
CA THR A 43 9.13 -1.02 21.70
C THR A 43 10.23 -0.21 20.98
N ARG A 44 11.42 -0.78 20.75
CA ARG A 44 12.57 -0.09 20.14
C ARG A 44 12.34 0.46 18.74
N ARG A 45 11.38 -0.11 18.00
CA ARG A 45 11.08 0.28 16.62
C ARG A 45 9.87 1.19 16.49
N PHE A 46 9.18 1.49 17.59
CA PHE A 46 8.05 2.41 17.57
C PHE A 46 8.50 3.88 17.57
N PRO A 47 7.71 4.78 16.96
CA PRO A 47 7.87 6.22 17.17
C PRO A 47 7.90 6.56 18.66
N GLY A 48 8.78 7.47 19.08
CA GLY A 48 8.96 7.84 20.48
C GLY A 48 10.05 7.06 21.22
N TYR A 49 10.69 6.06 20.59
CA TYR A 49 11.91 5.45 21.14
C TYR A 49 13.16 6.28 20.79
N SER A 50 13.97 6.64 21.79
CA SER A 50 15.27 7.28 21.59
C SER A 50 16.41 6.28 21.84
N GLN A 51 17.33 6.19 20.88
CA GLN A 51 18.49 5.30 20.97
C GLN A 51 19.52 5.78 21.99
N GLU A 52 19.64 7.09 22.18
CA GLU A 52 20.57 7.72 23.12
C GLU A 52 20.13 7.47 24.56
N SER A 53 18.87 7.80 24.88
CA SER A 53 18.34 7.65 26.24
C SER A 53 17.87 6.22 26.54
N LYS A 54 17.75 5.36 25.51
CA LYS A 54 17.18 4.01 25.58
C LYS A 54 15.78 3.97 26.22
N LYS A 55 15.04 5.08 26.15
CA LYS A 55 13.70 5.24 26.71
C LYS A 55 12.65 5.33 25.59
N PHE A 56 11.47 4.81 25.88
CA PHE A 56 10.30 4.88 25.01
C PHE A 56 9.29 5.87 25.58
N ASN A 57 8.94 6.89 24.80
CA ASN A 57 7.88 7.83 25.13
C ASN A 57 6.55 7.37 24.48
N ALA A 58 5.61 6.94 25.32
CA ALA A 58 4.30 6.45 24.89
C ALA A 58 3.39 7.56 24.34
N ASP A 59 3.53 8.80 24.79
CA ASP A 59 2.71 9.93 24.33
C ASP A 59 3.02 10.27 22.88
N VAL A 60 4.30 10.29 22.51
CA VAL A 60 4.73 10.47 21.12
C VAL A 60 4.19 9.32 20.26
N HIS A 61 4.29 8.08 20.74
CA HIS A 61 3.73 6.94 20.00
C HIS A 61 2.22 7.08 19.77
N ARG A 62 1.47 7.49 20.81
CA ARG A 62 0.03 7.76 20.76
C ARG A 62 -0.31 8.87 19.76
N GLN A 63 0.47 9.94 19.72
CA GLN A 63 0.30 11.02 18.72
C GLN A 63 0.45 10.51 17.28
N HIS A 64 1.37 9.56 17.04
CA HIS A 64 1.49 8.94 15.72
C HIS A 64 0.31 8.02 15.37
N ILE A 65 -0.23 7.28 16.34
CA ILE A 65 -1.42 6.42 16.15
C ILE A 65 -2.63 7.25 15.71
N PHE A 66 -2.86 8.40 16.34
CA PHE A 66 -4.00 9.28 16.03
C PHE A 66 -3.70 10.35 14.97
N GLY A 67 -2.56 10.27 14.29
CA GLY A 67 -2.21 11.19 13.21
C GLY A 67 -1.96 12.64 13.64
N LEU A 68 -1.75 12.91 14.94
CA LEU A 68 -1.53 14.26 15.46
C LEU A 68 -0.26 14.91 14.91
N HIS A 69 0.78 14.13 14.62
CA HIS A 69 1.97 14.65 13.93
C HIS A 69 1.66 15.23 12.53
N VAL A 70 0.68 14.67 11.82
CA VAL A 70 0.21 15.19 10.53
C VAL A 70 -0.64 16.44 10.75
N ALA A 71 -1.53 16.42 11.75
CA ALA A 71 -2.32 17.59 12.12
C ALA A 71 -1.43 18.79 12.49
N ASN A 72 -0.40 18.57 13.31
CA ASN A 72 0.57 19.60 13.67
C ASN A 72 1.29 20.16 12.44
N TYR A 73 1.68 19.29 11.49
CA TYR A 73 2.30 19.73 10.24
C TYR A 73 1.32 20.52 9.35
N MET A 74 0.06 20.12 9.30
CA MET A 74 -0.98 20.87 8.59
C MET A 74 -1.17 22.26 9.19
N THR A 75 -1.23 22.38 10.52
CA THR A 75 -1.38 23.67 11.21
C THR A 75 -0.18 24.58 10.95
N ALA A 76 1.04 24.09 11.17
CA ALA A 76 2.26 24.87 10.94
C ALA A 76 2.36 25.35 9.47
N LEU A 77 2.11 24.45 8.50
CA LEU A 77 2.21 24.81 7.08
C LEU A 77 1.11 25.78 6.64
N LYS A 78 -0.09 25.71 7.23
CA LYS A 78 -1.20 26.63 6.96
C LYS A 78 -0.88 28.05 7.43
N GLU A 79 -0.18 28.18 8.56
CA GLU A 79 0.28 29.46 9.11
C GLU A 79 1.47 30.04 8.34
N GLU A 80 2.43 29.20 7.94
CA GLU A 80 3.66 29.62 7.27
C GLU A 80 3.45 29.92 5.77
N ASN A 81 2.78 29.03 5.04
CA ASN A 81 2.66 29.13 3.59
C ASN A 81 1.41 28.42 3.04
N SER A 82 0.39 29.23 2.73
CA SER A 82 -0.89 28.75 2.18
C SER A 82 -0.75 28.00 0.85
N ASP A 83 0.20 28.38 -0.02
CA ASP A 83 0.38 27.74 -1.33
C ASP A 83 0.96 26.33 -1.18
N LEU A 84 1.95 26.16 -0.28
CA LEU A 84 2.49 24.86 0.05
C LEU A 84 1.46 23.99 0.77
N TYR A 85 0.64 24.56 1.65
CA TYR A 85 -0.46 23.86 2.29
C TYR A 85 -1.45 23.31 1.25
N ALA A 86 -1.90 24.15 0.31
CA ALA A 86 -2.80 23.74 -0.75
C ALA A 86 -2.21 22.63 -1.63
N LYS A 87 -0.91 22.69 -1.92
CA LYS A 87 -0.21 21.66 -2.70
C LYS A 87 -0.08 20.34 -1.93
N GLN A 88 0.44 20.39 -0.71
CA GLN A 88 0.74 19.22 0.12
C GLN A 88 -0.53 18.50 0.59
N PHE A 89 -1.56 19.25 0.98
CA PHE A 89 -2.78 18.73 1.60
C PHE A 89 -4.02 18.89 0.71
N SER A 90 -3.86 19.09 -0.60
CA SER A 90 -4.97 19.24 -1.58
C SER A 90 -6.09 18.22 -1.42
N ARG A 91 -5.76 16.95 -1.15
CA ARG A 91 -6.75 15.87 -0.96
C ARG A 91 -7.51 15.98 0.37
N PHE A 92 -6.87 16.45 1.43
CA PHE A 92 -7.52 16.68 2.72
C PHE A 92 -8.50 17.85 2.61
N VAL A 93 -8.09 18.94 1.95
CA VAL A 93 -8.95 20.10 1.67
C VAL A 93 -10.17 19.68 0.85
N LYS A 94 -9.98 18.90 -0.23
CA LYS A 94 -11.09 18.36 -1.03
C LYS A 94 -12.05 17.45 -0.25
N ALA A 95 -11.56 16.77 0.78
CA ALA A 95 -12.35 15.90 1.64
C ALA A 95 -12.94 16.62 2.86
N GLY A 96 -12.66 17.92 3.05
CA GLY A 96 -13.12 18.69 4.20
C GLY A 96 -12.50 18.26 5.53
N ILE A 97 -11.28 17.71 5.52
CA ILE A 97 -10.60 17.22 6.73
C ILE A 97 -9.70 18.32 7.29
N GLU A 98 -10.09 18.86 8.44
CA GLU A 98 -9.31 19.87 9.19
C GLU A 98 -8.36 19.23 10.22
N PRO A 99 -7.26 19.91 10.60
CA PRO A 99 -6.26 19.36 11.54
C PRO A 99 -6.84 18.93 12.89
N THR A 100 -7.83 19.65 13.41
CA THR A 100 -8.47 19.37 14.71
C THR A 100 -9.29 18.08 14.72
N SER A 101 -9.70 17.59 13.55
CA SER A 101 -10.59 16.42 13.41
C SER A 101 -9.86 15.07 13.43
N PHE A 102 -8.53 15.05 13.30
CA PHE A 102 -7.74 13.82 13.11
C PHE A 102 -7.92 12.80 14.24
N GLU A 103 -7.81 13.23 15.50
CA GLU A 103 -7.91 12.29 16.63
C GLU A 103 -9.31 11.67 16.73
N ALA A 104 -10.35 12.48 16.54
CA ALA A 104 -11.74 12.01 16.55
C ALA A 104 -12.00 11.04 15.39
N LEU A 105 -11.50 11.35 14.19
CA LEU A 105 -11.62 10.52 13.00
C LEU A 105 -11.02 9.13 13.20
N TYR A 106 -9.79 9.04 13.70
CA TYR A 106 -9.14 7.74 13.93
C TYR A 106 -9.77 6.97 15.09
N LYS A 107 -10.22 7.63 16.16
CA LYS A 107 -10.98 6.97 17.24
C LYS A 107 -12.28 6.35 16.72
N ALA A 108 -13.04 7.09 15.90
CA ALA A 108 -14.25 6.60 15.28
C ALA A 108 -13.98 5.41 14.34
N ALA A 109 -12.91 5.50 13.53
CA ALA A 109 -12.50 4.39 12.67
C ALA A 109 -12.12 3.13 13.47
N HIS A 110 -11.35 3.28 14.55
CA HIS A 110 -10.99 2.14 15.41
C HIS A 110 -12.22 1.53 16.10
N ALA A 111 -13.21 2.33 16.48
CA ALA A 111 -14.46 1.83 17.05
C ALA A 111 -15.27 1.07 15.99
N ALA A 112 -15.39 1.61 14.77
CA ALA A 112 -16.10 0.97 13.67
C ALA A 112 -15.49 -0.39 13.27
N ILE A 113 -14.15 -0.47 13.16
CA ILE A 113 -13.44 -1.73 12.84
C ILE A 113 -13.65 -2.79 13.92
N ARG A 114 -13.70 -2.39 15.20
CA ARG A 114 -13.99 -3.33 16.30
C ARG A 114 -15.45 -3.79 16.32
N ALA A 115 -16.37 -2.92 15.93
CA ALA A 115 -17.79 -3.24 15.86
C ALA A 115 -18.09 -4.23 14.71
N ASP A 116 -17.47 -4.01 13.55
CA ASP A 116 -17.60 -4.91 12.39
C ASP A 116 -16.24 -5.09 11.68
N PRO A 117 -15.55 -6.22 11.90
CA PRO A 117 -14.30 -6.54 11.21
C PRO A 117 -14.53 -7.22 9.86
N SER A 118 -15.78 -7.37 9.38
CA SER A 118 -16.08 -8.06 8.13
C SER A 118 -15.56 -7.29 6.91
N LEU A 119 -15.10 -8.04 5.90
CA LEU A 119 -14.59 -7.44 4.67
C LEU A 119 -15.76 -6.98 3.78
N SER A 120 -15.71 -5.73 3.32
CA SER A 120 -16.69 -5.22 2.37
C SER A 120 -16.67 -6.01 1.04
N PRO A 121 -17.84 -6.26 0.42
CA PRO A 121 -17.93 -7.05 -0.79
C PRO A 121 -17.18 -6.37 -1.95
N LYS A 122 -16.35 -7.15 -2.66
CA LYS A 122 -15.64 -6.68 -3.85
C LYS A 122 -16.62 -6.62 -5.03
N LYS A 123 -16.59 -5.53 -5.80
CA LYS A 123 -17.29 -5.47 -7.10
C LYS A 123 -16.62 -6.45 -8.06
N THR A 124 -17.33 -7.51 -8.45
CA THR A 124 -16.82 -8.58 -9.32
C THR A 124 -17.10 -8.36 -10.81
N ASP A 125 -17.86 -7.32 -11.16
CA ASP A 125 -18.32 -7.07 -12.53
C ASP A 125 -17.25 -6.40 -13.40
N ALA A 126 -16.03 -6.92 -13.35
CA ALA A 126 -14.97 -6.49 -14.25
C ALA A 126 -15.25 -7.06 -15.65
N PRO A 127 -15.40 -6.22 -16.69
CA PRO A 127 -15.50 -6.72 -18.06
C PRO A 127 -14.25 -7.53 -18.42
N LYS A 128 -14.41 -8.54 -19.30
CA LYS A 128 -13.29 -9.37 -19.75
C LYS A 128 -12.14 -8.46 -20.21
N PRO A 129 -10.91 -8.65 -19.69
CA PRO A 129 -9.81 -7.75 -19.98
C PRO A 129 -9.54 -7.73 -21.48
N LYS A 130 -9.60 -6.54 -22.08
CA LYS A 130 -9.19 -6.35 -23.47
C LYS A 130 -7.69 -6.69 -23.60
N ARG A 131 -7.35 -7.54 -24.55
CA ARG A 131 -5.96 -7.91 -24.80
C ARG A 131 -5.27 -6.82 -25.63
N TRP A 132 -4.28 -6.15 -25.03
CA TRP A 132 -3.43 -5.16 -25.72
C TRP A 132 -2.22 -5.79 -26.42
N ASN A 133 -1.76 -6.94 -25.90
CA ASN A 133 -0.58 -7.62 -26.41
C ASN A 133 -0.94 -8.55 -27.58
N LYS A 134 -0.09 -8.63 -28.59
CA LYS A 134 -0.28 -9.56 -29.72
C LYS A 134 -0.41 -11.00 -29.22
N VAL A 135 -1.24 -11.78 -29.92
CA VAL A 135 -1.34 -13.23 -29.71
C VAL A 135 -0.07 -13.90 -30.22
N LYS A 136 0.48 -14.84 -29.44
CA LYS A 136 1.60 -15.66 -29.89
C LYS A 136 1.12 -16.47 -31.10
N LEU A 137 1.71 -16.20 -32.27
CA LEU A 137 1.36 -16.89 -33.52
C LEU A 137 1.46 -18.40 -33.38
N ALA A 138 0.53 -19.16 -33.93
CA ALA A 138 0.62 -20.62 -33.99
C ALA A 138 1.81 -21.09 -34.84
N ARG A 139 2.34 -22.30 -34.57
CA ARG A 139 3.49 -22.86 -35.31
C ARG A 139 3.17 -23.01 -36.81
N SER A 140 1.96 -23.42 -37.16
CA SER A 140 1.48 -23.51 -38.56
C SER A 140 1.50 -22.15 -39.25
N SER A 141 0.96 -21.11 -38.62
CA SER A 141 0.98 -19.74 -39.17
C SER A 141 2.40 -19.22 -39.39
N ARG A 142 3.35 -19.56 -38.49
CA ARG A 142 4.77 -19.21 -38.67
C ARG A 142 5.39 -19.95 -39.87
N LYS A 143 5.11 -21.25 -40.03
CA LYS A 143 5.59 -22.07 -41.16
C LYS A 143 5.01 -21.57 -42.50
N ASN A 144 3.70 -21.32 -42.54
CA ASN A 144 3.02 -20.83 -43.74
C ASN A 144 3.56 -19.46 -44.16
N ARG A 145 3.81 -18.56 -43.20
CA ARG A 145 4.45 -17.25 -43.48
C ARG A 145 5.83 -17.41 -44.11
N VAL A 146 6.64 -18.36 -43.67
CA VAL A 146 7.96 -18.65 -44.26
C VAL A 146 7.79 -19.20 -45.68
N GLN A 147 6.88 -20.14 -45.91
CA GLN A 147 6.60 -20.69 -47.23
C GLN A 147 6.13 -19.61 -48.21
N GLN A 148 5.15 -18.79 -47.81
CA GLN A 148 4.64 -17.67 -48.61
C GLN A 148 5.74 -16.68 -49.00
N ARG A 149 6.65 -16.35 -48.05
CA ARG A 149 7.80 -15.48 -48.33
C ARG A 149 8.76 -16.10 -49.35
N LYS A 150 9.06 -17.40 -49.23
CA LYS A 150 9.91 -18.11 -50.21
C LYS A 150 9.27 -18.16 -51.59
N THR A 151 7.97 -18.49 -51.68
CA THR A 151 7.28 -18.57 -52.98
C THR A 151 7.14 -17.21 -53.65
N ALA A 152 6.90 -16.14 -52.89
CA ALA A 152 6.85 -14.79 -53.43
C ALA A 152 8.21 -14.37 -54.01
N PHE A 153 9.30 -14.65 -53.27
CA PHE A 153 10.66 -14.36 -53.73
C PHE A 153 11.06 -15.15 -54.99
N LEU A 154 10.70 -16.43 -55.09
CA LEU A 154 10.94 -17.21 -56.31
C LEU A 154 10.16 -16.65 -57.51
N LYS A 155 8.94 -16.15 -57.30
CA LYS A 155 8.15 -15.51 -58.35
C LYS A 155 8.78 -14.20 -58.84
N THR A 156 9.34 -13.38 -57.94
CA THR A 156 10.03 -12.14 -58.34
C THR A 156 11.29 -12.42 -59.16
N ILE A 157 12.03 -13.50 -58.83
CA ILE A 157 13.17 -13.95 -59.65
C ILE A 157 12.70 -14.39 -61.04
N GLN A 158 11.62 -15.17 -61.12
CA GLN A 158 11.09 -15.65 -62.40
C GLN A 158 10.51 -14.54 -63.29
N ALA A 159 10.01 -13.46 -62.69
CA ALA A 159 9.52 -12.29 -63.41
C ALA A 159 10.65 -11.40 -63.98
N GLY A 160 11.91 -11.66 -63.62
CA GLY A 160 13.05 -10.85 -64.04
C GLY A 160 13.20 -9.52 -63.28
N ASP A 161 12.39 -9.30 -62.24
CA ASP A 161 12.32 -8.06 -61.47
C ASP A 161 13.23 -8.06 -60.22
N ALA A 162 14.08 -9.09 -60.06
CA ALA A 162 14.95 -9.25 -58.91
C ALA A 162 16.44 -9.25 -59.32
N GLU A 163 17.15 -8.15 -59.01
CA GLU A 163 18.60 -8.14 -58.79
C GLU A 163 18.94 -8.53 -57.35
#